data_AF-A0A494UYB9-F1
#
_entry.id   AF-A0A494UYB9-F1
#
_cell.length_a   1.000
_cell.length_b   1.000
_cell.length_c   1.000
_cell.angle_alpha   90.00
_cell.angle_beta   90.00
_cell.angle_gamma   90.00
#
_symmetry.space_group_name_H-M   'P 1'
#
loop_
_entity.id
_entity.type
_entity.pdbx_description
1 polymer ?
#
loop_
_entity_poly.entity_id
_entity_poly.type
_entity_poly.pdbx_seq_one_letter_code
_entity_poly.pdbx_strand_id
1 'polypeptide(L)'
;MATRYAALLRGINVGGSRKVPMAELRTLLEGLGHDGVRTHLQSGQAVFASGHGDEESLAAELAAAVERHFGFAVDVIVRDHAYLKGIVEACPFPAAELEPKQLHVTYFSAPVTPERFTEVDRAAYLPEDFRLGDRALYLYAPDGLGRSKLAEHLSKPRVNKGVVATSRNWNTVRKLAELTEG
;
A
#
# COMPACT_ATOMS: atom_id res chain seq x y z
N MET A 1 -2.87 5.67 24.61
CA MET A 1 -2.94 6.65 23.51
C MET A 1 -3.34 5.88 22.26
N ALA A 2 -4.26 6.38 21.45
CA ALA A 2 -4.63 5.70 20.21
C ALA A 2 -3.60 6.03 19.11
N THR A 3 -3.15 5.02 18.39
CA THR A 3 -2.26 5.18 17.23
C THR A 3 -3.11 5.23 15.97
N ARG A 4 -2.73 6.09 15.01
CA ARG A 4 -3.39 6.17 13.70
C ARG A 4 -2.67 5.28 12.69
N TYR A 5 -3.46 4.55 11.92
CA TYR A 5 -2.99 3.58 10.93
C TYR A 5 -3.65 3.81 9.57
N ALA A 6 -3.01 3.30 8.52
CA ALA A 6 -3.63 3.04 7.23
C ALA A 6 -3.62 1.53 6.94
N ALA A 7 -4.79 0.96 6.64
CA ALA A 7 -4.94 -0.35 6.03
C ALA A 7 -4.93 -0.23 4.50
N LEU A 8 -4.13 -1.08 3.86
CA LEU A 8 -3.92 -1.17 2.42
C LEU A 8 -4.37 -2.55 1.94
N LEU A 9 -5.58 -2.64 1.41
CA LEU A 9 -6.14 -3.87 0.89
C LEU A 9 -5.61 -4.12 -0.53
N ARG A 10 -5.31 -5.38 -0.85
CA ARG A 10 -4.76 -5.78 -2.14
C ARG A 10 -5.81 -6.40 -3.05
N GLY A 11 -5.83 -5.95 -4.31
CA GLY A 11 -6.58 -6.63 -5.39
C GLY A 11 -8.10 -6.59 -5.23
N ILE A 12 -8.63 -5.57 -4.56
CA ILE A 12 -10.08 -5.35 -4.43
C ILE A 12 -10.56 -4.31 -5.43
N ASN A 13 -11.83 -4.42 -5.87
CA ASN A 13 -12.47 -3.50 -6.82
C ASN A 13 -11.76 -3.36 -8.18
N VAL A 14 -10.92 -4.33 -8.57
CA VAL A 14 -10.25 -4.37 -9.88
C VAL A 14 -10.94 -5.40 -10.77
N GLY A 15 -11.23 -5.01 -12.02
CA GLY A 15 -11.78 -5.92 -13.03
C GLY A 15 -13.16 -6.50 -12.69
N GLY A 16 -13.94 -5.85 -11.83
CA GLY A 16 -15.26 -6.31 -11.40
C GLY A 16 -15.26 -7.47 -10.39
N SER A 17 -14.08 -7.94 -9.97
CA SER A 17 -13.92 -9.00 -8.97
C SER A 17 -13.65 -8.43 -7.57
N ARG A 18 -13.86 -9.23 -6.53
CA ARG A 18 -13.55 -8.90 -5.12
C ARG A 18 -14.07 -7.51 -4.74
N LYS A 19 -15.38 -7.32 -4.91
CA LYS A 19 -16.04 -6.04 -4.68
C LYS A 19 -16.14 -5.76 -3.19
N VAL A 20 -15.51 -4.68 -2.75
CA VAL A 20 -15.54 -4.18 -1.38
C VAL A 20 -16.05 -2.74 -1.43
N PRO A 21 -17.36 -2.51 -1.19
CA PRO A 21 -17.91 -1.18 -1.07
C PRO A 21 -17.25 -0.42 0.09
N MET A 22 -16.71 0.77 -0.18
CA MET A 22 -15.95 1.52 0.84
C MET A 22 -16.82 1.94 2.03
N ALA A 23 -18.14 2.13 1.85
CA ALA A 23 -19.05 2.38 2.96
C ALA A 23 -19.15 1.19 3.91
N GLU A 24 -19.31 -0.02 3.36
CA GLU A 24 -19.34 -1.25 4.16
C GLU A 24 -18.00 -1.52 4.83
N LEU A 25 -16.88 -1.26 4.15
CA LEU A 25 -15.56 -1.36 4.76
C LEU A 25 -15.43 -0.43 5.97
N ARG A 26 -15.93 0.81 5.89
CA ARG A 26 -15.92 1.72 7.05
C ARG A 26 -16.73 1.16 8.22
N THR A 27 -17.96 0.74 7.96
CA THR A 27 -18.83 0.15 8.98
C THR A 27 -18.23 -1.12 9.60
N LEU A 28 -17.55 -1.94 8.80
CA LEU A 28 -16.83 -3.11 9.29
C LEU A 28 -15.71 -2.72 10.28
N LEU A 29 -14.87 -1.75 9.91
CA LEU A 29 -13.78 -1.27 10.77
C LEU A 29 -14.31 -0.60 12.05
N GLU A 30 -15.39 0.19 11.96
CA GLU A 30 -16.06 0.78 13.12
C GLU A 30 -16.62 -0.32 14.04
N GLY A 31 -17.20 -1.39 13.47
CA GLY A 31 -17.71 -2.53 14.21
C GLY A 31 -16.64 -3.36 14.94
N LEU A 32 -15.37 -3.25 14.53
CA LEU A 32 -14.22 -3.83 15.23
C LEU A 32 -13.72 -2.93 16.38
N GLY A 33 -14.34 -1.77 16.61
CA GLY A 33 -13.97 -0.84 17.67
C GLY A 33 -12.82 0.10 17.28
N HIS A 34 -12.59 0.31 15.99
CA HIS A 34 -11.67 1.36 15.52
C HIS A 34 -12.39 2.70 15.36
N ASP A 35 -11.68 3.77 15.68
CA ASP A 35 -12.23 5.13 15.69
C ASP A 35 -11.79 5.95 14.47
N GLY A 36 -12.56 6.99 14.14
CA GLY A 36 -12.18 7.97 13.13
C GLY A 36 -11.92 7.36 11.75
N VAL A 37 -12.67 6.30 11.41
CA VAL A 37 -12.48 5.52 10.19
C VAL A 37 -12.80 6.37 8.96
N ARG A 38 -11.83 6.48 8.04
CA ARG A 38 -11.99 7.20 6.77
C ARG A 38 -11.43 6.37 5.63
N THR A 39 -12.14 6.28 4.52
CA THR A 39 -11.64 5.66 3.29
C THR A 39 -11.24 6.72 2.28
N HIS A 40 -10.18 6.49 1.52
CA HIS A 40 -9.76 7.36 0.43
C HIS A 40 -9.91 6.63 -0.91
N LEU A 41 -10.69 7.22 -1.83
CA LEU A 41 -11.01 6.63 -3.13
C LEU A 41 -11.68 5.25 -3.01
N GLN A 42 -11.75 4.50 -4.13
CA GLN A 42 -12.30 3.14 -4.20
C GLN A 42 -11.20 2.06 -4.23
N SER A 43 -9.94 2.44 -4.11
CA SER A 43 -8.75 1.61 -4.35
C SER A 43 -8.32 0.73 -3.18
N GLY A 44 -9.20 0.53 -2.19
CA GLY A 44 -8.95 -0.41 -1.10
C GLY A 44 -7.96 0.11 -0.06
N GLN A 45 -8.31 1.23 0.55
CA GLN A 45 -7.54 1.77 1.66
C GLN A 45 -8.44 2.50 2.65
N ALA A 46 -8.14 2.31 3.93
CA ALA A 46 -8.82 2.97 5.03
C ALA A 46 -7.79 3.47 6.02
N VAL A 47 -8.06 4.61 6.66
CA VAL A 47 -7.34 5.08 7.84
C VAL A 47 -8.24 4.99 9.05
N PHE A 48 -7.67 4.72 10.21
CA PHE A 48 -8.40 4.58 11.47
C PHE A 48 -7.46 4.82 12.64
N ALA A 49 -8.03 5.09 13.81
CA ALA A 49 -7.33 5.07 15.08
C ALA A 49 -7.63 3.75 15.80
N SER A 50 -6.61 3.14 16.40
CA SER A 50 -6.78 1.98 17.27
C SER A 50 -6.11 2.23 18.62
N GLY A 51 -6.81 1.86 19.69
CA GLY A 51 -6.27 1.82 21.05
C GLY A 51 -5.56 0.50 21.39
N HIS A 52 -5.52 -0.45 20.47
CA HIS A 52 -4.98 -1.80 20.68
C HIS A 52 -4.29 -2.34 19.42
N GLY A 53 -3.48 -3.40 19.62
CA GLY A 53 -2.79 -4.10 18.53
C GLY A 53 -1.58 -3.36 17.97
N ASP A 54 -0.96 -3.98 16.98
CA ASP A 54 0.14 -3.45 16.17
C ASP A 54 -0.15 -3.68 14.68
N GLU A 55 0.79 -3.28 13.81
CA GLU A 55 0.64 -3.43 12.35
C GLU A 55 0.34 -4.87 11.92
N GLU A 56 0.92 -5.88 12.59
CA GLU A 56 0.75 -7.29 12.22
C GLU A 56 -0.60 -7.83 12.73
N SER A 57 -0.91 -7.59 14.00
CA SER A 57 -2.16 -8.07 14.60
C SER A 57 -3.38 -7.43 13.94
N LEU A 58 -3.32 -6.12 13.63
CA LEU A 58 -4.39 -5.41 12.95
C LEU A 58 -4.53 -5.87 11.49
N ALA A 59 -3.42 -6.15 10.79
CA ALA A 59 -3.51 -6.70 9.43
C ALA A 59 -4.22 -8.06 9.41
N ALA A 60 -3.90 -8.94 10.37
CA ALA A 60 -4.55 -10.25 10.51
C ALA A 60 -6.03 -10.14 10.88
N GLU A 61 -6.38 -9.27 11.83
CA GLU A 61 -7.76 -9.00 12.24
C GLU A 61 -8.60 -8.50 11.07
N LEU A 62 -8.10 -7.49 10.35
CA LEU A 62 -8.81 -6.90 9.21
C LEU A 62 -8.97 -7.91 8.06
N ALA A 63 -7.94 -8.72 7.77
CA ALA A 63 -8.04 -9.77 6.75
C ALA A 63 -9.15 -10.79 7.11
N ALA A 64 -9.18 -11.26 8.36
CA ALA A 64 -10.19 -12.19 8.83
C ALA A 64 -11.61 -11.57 8.84
N ALA A 65 -11.74 -10.30 9.23
CA ALA A 65 -13.01 -9.58 9.22
C ALA A 65 -13.54 -9.40 7.79
N VAL A 66 -12.68 -9.01 6.85
CA VAL A 66 -13.03 -8.86 5.43
C VAL A 66 -13.45 -10.19 4.84
N GLU A 67 -12.75 -11.29 5.14
CA GLU A 67 -13.14 -12.62 4.65
C GLU A 67 -14.49 -13.06 5.19
N ARG A 68 -14.73 -12.91 6.50
CA ARG A 68 -16.02 -13.25 7.12
C ARG A 68 -17.18 -12.42 6.57
N HIS A 69 -16.95 -11.15 6.29
CA HIS A 69 -18.00 -10.22 5.84
C HIS A 69 -18.30 -10.35 4.34
N PHE A 70 -17.25 -10.42 3.50
CA PHE A 70 -17.40 -10.41 2.03
C PHE A 70 -17.30 -11.80 1.38
N GLY A 71 -16.92 -12.83 2.12
CA GLY A 71 -16.86 -14.22 1.64
C GLY A 71 -15.63 -14.55 0.79
N PHE A 72 -14.57 -13.72 0.84
CA PHE A 72 -13.30 -13.98 0.15
C PHE A 72 -12.11 -13.37 0.89
N ALA A 73 -10.99 -14.07 0.86
CA ALA A 73 -9.74 -13.58 1.44
C ALA A 73 -9.18 -12.37 0.67
N VAL A 74 -8.68 -11.39 1.44
CA VAL A 74 -7.99 -10.19 0.95
C VAL A 74 -6.72 -10.00 1.75
N ASP A 75 -5.58 -9.87 1.08
CA ASP A 75 -4.34 -9.51 1.76
C ASP A 75 -4.43 -8.03 2.22
N VAL A 76 -4.06 -7.78 3.48
CA VAL A 76 -4.06 -6.46 4.10
C VAL A 76 -2.65 -6.14 4.60
N ILE A 77 -2.17 -4.93 4.32
CA ILE A 77 -0.99 -4.35 4.96
C ILE A 77 -1.45 -3.18 5.81
N VAL A 78 -1.06 -3.13 7.08
CA VAL A 78 -1.33 -1.99 7.98
C VAL A 78 -0.03 -1.25 8.24
N ARG A 79 -0.06 0.09 8.14
CA ARG A 79 1.08 0.96 8.48
C ARG A 79 0.67 2.07 9.41
N ASP A 80 1.47 2.32 10.44
CA ASP A 80 1.24 3.44 11.35
C ASP A 80 1.63 4.79 10.73
N HIS A 81 1.22 5.88 11.40
CA HIS A 81 1.53 7.23 10.95
C HIS A 81 3.04 7.49 10.83
N ALA A 82 3.84 7.04 11.79
CA ALA A 82 5.28 7.29 11.83
C ALA A 82 5.97 6.69 10.61
N TYR A 83 5.60 5.46 10.24
CA TYR A 83 6.08 4.79 9.04
C TYR A 83 5.66 5.54 7.77
N LEU A 84 4.38 5.90 7.65
CA LEU A 84 3.86 6.59 6.45
C LEU A 84 4.54 7.96 6.24
N LYS A 85 4.77 8.69 7.33
CA LYS A 85 5.54 9.94 7.32
C LYS A 85 6.98 9.69 6.87
N GLY A 86 7.64 8.68 7.43
CA GLY A 86 8.99 8.29 7.03
C GLY A 86 9.09 7.93 5.55
N ILE A 87 8.09 7.27 4.97
CA ILE A 87 8.05 6.97 3.53
C ILE A 87 8.01 8.25 2.68
N VAL A 88 7.28 9.28 3.12
CA VAL A 88 7.22 10.56 2.42
C VAL A 88 8.56 11.29 2.51
N GLU A 89 9.16 11.34 3.70
CA GLU A 89 10.41 12.05 3.97
C GLU A 89 11.63 11.39 3.32
N ALA A 90 11.64 10.05 3.22
CA ALA A 90 12.74 9.27 2.66
C ALA A 90 12.66 9.08 1.14
N CYS A 91 11.73 9.74 0.44
CA CYS A 91 11.58 9.57 -1.00
C CYS A 91 12.87 9.95 -1.74
N PRO A 92 13.50 9.00 -2.46
CA PRO A 92 14.79 9.27 -3.09
C PRO A 92 14.66 10.04 -4.42
N PHE A 93 13.46 10.10 -5.00
CA PHE A 93 13.17 10.78 -6.27
C PHE A 93 12.81 12.26 -6.03
N PRO A 94 13.01 13.16 -7.02
CA PRO A 94 12.63 14.57 -6.94
C PRO A 94 11.10 14.74 -7.02
N ALA A 95 10.37 14.21 -6.04
CA ALA A 95 8.92 14.05 -6.09
C ALA A 95 8.14 15.36 -6.23
N ALA A 96 8.75 16.50 -5.89
CA ALA A 96 8.17 17.82 -6.08
C ALA A 96 8.13 18.27 -7.56
N GLU A 97 8.99 17.70 -8.41
CA GLU A 97 9.11 18.03 -9.84
C GLU A 97 8.34 17.03 -10.72
N LEU A 98 7.86 15.93 -10.14
CA LEU A 98 7.17 14.86 -10.86
C LEU A 98 5.66 14.98 -10.74
N GLU A 99 4.94 14.53 -11.78
CA GLU A 99 3.51 14.34 -11.63
C GLU A 99 3.25 13.18 -10.65
N PRO A 100 2.30 13.29 -9.71
CA PRO A 100 2.08 12.24 -8.71
C PRO A 100 1.69 10.86 -9.26
N LYS A 101 1.21 10.80 -10.51
CA LYS A 101 0.92 9.54 -11.23
C LYS A 101 2.17 8.85 -11.76
N GLN A 102 3.32 9.51 -11.74
CA GLN A 102 4.60 8.97 -12.24
C GLN A 102 5.39 8.28 -11.14
N LEU A 103 5.14 8.62 -9.88
CA LEU A 103 5.84 8.05 -8.73
C LEU A 103 4.88 7.14 -7.94
N HIS A 104 5.37 5.96 -7.58
CA HIS A 104 4.62 4.97 -6.83
C HIS A 104 5.45 4.41 -5.68
N VAL A 105 4.77 3.95 -4.64
CA VAL A 105 5.36 3.17 -3.56
C VAL A 105 4.66 1.82 -3.54
N THR A 106 5.45 0.75 -3.60
CA THR A 106 5.01 -0.61 -3.29
C THR A 106 5.36 -0.90 -1.85
N TYR A 107 4.35 -1.14 -1.02
CA TYR A 107 4.51 -1.57 0.37
C TYR A 107 4.59 -3.08 0.42
N PHE A 108 5.52 -3.61 1.23
CA PHE A 108 5.69 -5.03 1.48
C PHE A 108 5.28 -5.38 2.90
N SER A 109 4.69 -6.55 3.14
CA SER A 109 4.34 -7.01 4.49
C SER A 109 5.57 -7.19 5.39
N ALA A 110 6.72 -7.54 4.83
CA ALA A 110 7.99 -7.77 5.52
C ALA A 110 9.16 -7.07 4.79
N PRO A 111 10.34 -6.91 5.42
CA PRO A 111 11.51 -6.32 4.77
C PRO A 111 11.90 -7.09 3.50
N VAL A 112 12.31 -6.35 2.48
CA VAL A 112 12.84 -6.90 1.23
C VAL A 112 14.29 -6.46 1.06
N THR A 113 15.11 -7.34 0.48
CA THR A 113 16.53 -7.09 0.28
C THR A 113 16.85 -6.93 -1.20
N PRO A 114 17.98 -6.28 -1.56
CA PRO A 114 18.38 -6.11 -2.97
C PRO A 114 18.46 -7.42 -3.76
N GLU A 115 18.79 -8.54 -3.11
CA GLU A 115 18.94 -9.86 -3.73
C GLU A 115 17.66 -10.34 -4.43
N ARG A 116 16.49 -9.89 -3.96
CA ARG A 116 15.18 -10.19 -4.59
C ARG A 116 15.04 -9.59 -5.99
N PHE A 117 15.82 -8.57 -6.32
CA PHE A 117 15.69 -7.78 -7.55
C PHE A 117 16.91 -7.88 -8.47
N THR A 118 17.84 -8.80 -8.21
CA THR A 118 19.09 -8.94 -8.98
C THR A 118 18.85 -9.32 -10.45
N GLU A 119 17.75 -10.01 -10.75
CA GLU A 119 17.34 -10.36 -12.12
C GLU A 119 16.77 -9.16 -12.92
N VAL A 120 16.58 -8.01 -12.28
CA VAL A 120 16.05 -6.81 -12.95
C VAL A 120 17.23 -6.02 -13.54
N ASP A 121 17.44 -6.15 -14.85
CA ASP A 121 18.33 -5.26 -15.57
C ASP A 121 17.71 -3.85 -15.68
N ARG A 122 18.09 -2.96 -14.77
CA ARG A 122 17.56 -1.59 -14.71
C ARG A 122 17.81 -0.80 -15.98
N ALA A 123 18.92 -1.04 -16.69
CA ALA A 123 19.23 -0.32 -17.92
C ALA A 123 18.23 -0.64 -19.04
N ALA A 124 17.69 -1.87 -19.06
CA ALA A 124 16.68 -2.30 -20.03
C ALA A 124 15.30 -1.64 -19.83
N TYR A 125 15.08 -0.97 -18.69
CA TYR A 125 13.80 -0.33 -18.33
C TYR A 125 13.84 1.20 -18.39
N LEU A 126 14.96 1.82 -18.75
CA LEU A 126 15.06 3.27 -18.85
C LEU A 126 13.95 3.84 -19.77
N PRO A 127 13.33 4.97 -19.39
CA PRO A 127 13.65 5.86 -18.26
C PRO A 127 13.02 5.46 -16.90
N GLU A 128 12.35 4.32 -16.80
CA GLU A 128 11.79 3.84 -15.53
C GLU A 128 12.91 3.44 -14.56
N ASP A 129 12.71 3.66 -13.26
CA ASP A 129 13.69 3.29 -12.25
C ASP A 129 13.04 2.96 -10.90
N PHE A 130 13.71 2.13 -10.08
CA PHE A 130 13.25 1.85 -8.72
C PHE A 130 14.36 1.98 -7.67
N ARG A 131 13.96 2.30 -6.45
CA ARG A 131 14.85 2.38 -5.27
C ARG A 131 14.17 1.76 -4.06
N LEU A 132 14.93 1.01 -3.27
CA LEU A 132 14.41 0.34 -2.08
C LEU A 132 14.38 1.30 -0.89
N GLY A 133 13.38 1.12 -0.02
CA GLY A 133 13.27 1.73 1.30
C GLY A 133 12.96 0.67 2.37
N ASP A 134 12.64 1.10 3.59
CA ASP A 134 12.16 0.16 4.62
C ASP A 134 10.81 -0.41 4.22
N ARG A 135 10.70 -1.75 4.15
CA ARG A 135 9.51 -2.51 3.72
C ARG A 135 8.79 -1.87 2.51
N ALA A 136 9.54 -1.22 1.61
CA ALA A 136 9.00 -0.44 0.53
C ALA A 136 9.92 -0.41 -0.70
N LEU A 137 9.32 -0.19 -1.87
CA LEU A 137 10.01 0.10 -3.12
C LEU A 137 9.37 1.33 -3.76
N TYR A 138 10.19 2.36 -4.01
CA TYR A 138 9.83 3.54 -4.77
C TYR A 138 10.05 3.25 -6.26
N LEU A 139 9.03 3.49 -7.08
CA LEU A 139 9.07 3.27 -8.53
C LEU A 139 8.74 4.56 -9.26
N TYR A 140 9.66 5.00 -10.10
CA TYR A 140 9.43 6.02 -11.10
C TYR A 140 9.03 5.39 -12.43
N ALA A 141 7.84 5.76 -12.92
CA ALA A 141 7.21 5.30 -14.15
C ALA A 141 6.60 6.51 -14.88
N PRO A 142 7.33 7.19 -15.79
CA PRO A 142 6.92 8.47 -16.37
C PRO A 142 5.60 8.41 -17.15
N ASP A 143 5.28 7.27 -17.75
CA ASP A 143 4.05 7.06 -18.52
C ASP A 143 2.90 6.47 -17.68
N GLY A 144 3.11 6.36 -16.36
CA GLY A 144 2.18 5.80 -15.39
C GLY A 144 2.29 4.28 -15.21
N LEU A 145 1.79 3.80 -14.07
CA LEU A 145 1.97 2.40 -13.64
C LEU A 145 1.40 1.37 -14.63
N GLY A 146 0.24 1.66 -15.22
CA GLY A 146 -0.46 0.71 -16.11
C GLY A 146 0.25 0.45 -17.44
N ARG A 147 1.24 1.27 -17.81
CA ARG A 147 2.05 1.11 -19.03
C ARG A 147 3.49 0.71 -18.74
N SER A 148 3.87 0.66 -17.45
CA SER A 148 5.24 0.46 -17.02
C SER A 148 5.64 -1.00 -17.14
N LYS A 149 6.67 -1.27 -17.96
CA LYS A 149 7.21 -2.63 -18.12
C LYS A 149 8.00 -3.05 -16.88
N LEU A 150 8.62 -2.10 -16.18
CA LEU A 150 9.28 -2.36 -14.90
C LEU A 150 8.26 -2.74 -13.82
N ALA A 151 7.13 -2.02 -13.74
CA ALA A 151 6.04 -2.37 -12.82
C ALA A 151 5.51 -3.78 -13.09
N GLU A 152 5.30 -4.13 -14.37
CA GLU A 152 4.89 -5.48 -14.76
C GLU A 152 5.91 -6.52 -14.29
N HIS A 153 7.21 -6.30 -14.51
CA HIS A 153 8.26 -7.19 -14.00
C HIS A 153 8.22 -7.31 -12.47
N LEU A 154 8.20 -6.18 -11.76
CA LEU A 154 8.20 -6.13 -10.29
C LEU A 154 6.96 -6.78 -9.68
N SER A 155 5.84 -6.82 -10.42
CA SER A 155 4.60 -7.46 -9.97
C SER A 155 4.61 -8.99 -10.07
N LYS A 156 5.58 -9.58 -10.78
CA LYS A 156 5.62 -11.03 -11.04
C LYS A 156 5.64 -11.84 -9.74
N PRO A 157 4.93 -12.99 -9.68
CA PRO A 157 4.89 -13.82 -8.48
C PRO A 157 6.27 -14.24 -7.96
N ARG A 158 7.26 -14.47 -8.84
CA ARG A 158 8.63 -14.79 -8.42
C ARG A 158 9.29 -13.67 -7.61
N VAL A 159 9.05 -12.41 -7.98
CA VAL A 159 9.61 -11.24 -7.31
C VAL A 159 8.94 -11.06 -5.94
N ASN A 160 7.64 -11.32 -5.83
CA ASN A 160 6.88 -11.12 -4.58
C ASN A 160 6.69 -12.40 -3.76
N LYS A 161 7.39 -13.49 -4.09
CA LYS A 161 7.22 -14.76 -3.36
C LYS A 161 7.54 -14.58 -1.88
N GLY A 162 6.63 -15.05 -1.02
CA GLY A 162 6.76 -15.01 0.44
C GLY A 162 6.46 -13.67 1.09
N VAL A 163 6.02 -12.65 0.34
CA VAL A 163 5.62 -11.34 0.88
C VAL A 163 4.36 -10.83 0.20
N VAL A 164 3.50 -10.13 0.94
CA VAL A 164 2.40 -9.38 0.34
C VAL A 164 2.98 -8.07 -0.20
N ALA A 165 2.58 -7.66 -1.41
CA ALA A 165 2.99 -6.41 -2.03
C ALA A 165 1.76 -5.64 -2.55
N THR A 166 1.67 -4.35 -2.23
CA THR A 166 0.57 -3.48 -2.68
C THR A 166 1.10 -2.10 -3.06
N SER A 167 0.80 -1.66 -4.29
CA SER A 167 1.32 -0.40 -4.84
C SER A 167 0.30 0.72 -4.71
N ARG A 168 0.78 1.94 -4.42
CA ARG A 168 -0.01 3.18 -4.39
C ARG A 168 0.76 4.28 -5.11
N ASN A 169 0.04 5.15 -5.83
CA ASN A 169 0.65 6.33 -6.44
C ASN A 169 1.01 7.38 -5.39
N TRP A 170 1.83 8.36 -5.77
CA TRP A 170 2.33 9.36 -4.84
C TRP A 170 1.24 10.25 -4.22
N ASN A 171 0.16 10.53 -4.97
CA ASN A 171 -1.02 11.21 -4.43
C ASN A 171 -1.59 10.46 -3.22
N THR A 172 -1.75 9.15 -3.36
CA THR A 172 -2.24 8.30 -2.28
C THR A 172 -1.27 8.27 -1.11
N VAL A 173 0.02 8.08 -1.37
CA VAL A 173 1.05 8.00 -0.32
C VAL A 173 1.02 9.26 0.55
N ARG A 174 1.05 10.45 -0.07
CA ARG A 174 0.96 11.73 0.65
C ARG A 174 -0.36 11.86 1.41
N LYS A 175 -1.47 11.48 0.79
CA LYS A 175 -2.79 11.60 1.43
C LYS A 175 -2.94 10.69 2.64
N LEU A 176 -2.34 9.50 2.63
CA LEU A 176 -2.37 8.60 3.78
C LEU A 176 -1.55 9.17 4.94
N ALA A 177 -0.38 9.76 4.68
CA ALA A 177 0.40 10.44 5.71
C ALA A 177 -0.38 11.61 6.33
N GLU A 178 -1.03 12.44 5.51
CA GLU A 178 -1.89 13.55 5.96
C GLU A 178 -3.08 13.06 6.79
N LEU A 179 -3.79 12.02 6.29
CA LEU A 179 -4.97 11.48 6.97
C LEU A 179 -4.64 10.73 8.28
N THR A 180 -3.37 10.40 8.53
CA THR A 180 -2.92 9.73 9.74
C THR A 180 -2.22 10.67 10.74
N GLU A 181 -2.08 11.96 10.43
CA GLU A 181 -1.28 12.91 11.22
C GLU A 181 -1.81 13.20 12.62
N GLY A 182 -3.11 13.11 12.86
CA GLY A 182 -3.69 13.46 14.17
C GLY A 182 -4.78 14.47 14.05
#